data_AF-A0A9E1EDQ1-F1
#
_entry.id   AF-A0A9E1EDQ1-F1
#
_cell.length_a   1.000
_cell.length_b   1.000
_cell.length_c   1.000
_cell.angle_alpha   90.00
_cell.angle_beta   90.00
_cell.angle_gamma   90.00
#
_symmetry.space_group_name_H-M   'P 1'
#
loop_
_entity.id
_entity.type
_entity.pdbx_description
1 polymer ?
#
loop_
_entity_poly.entity_id
_entity_poly.type
_entity_poly.pdbx_seq_one_letter_code
_entity_poly.pdbx_strand_id
1 'polypeptide(L)'
;MSKFLKFIVHFVVICTIVCAAGLILPPFFGVTTEIMTDSKEDTNLPIGSVTYAIPVKAKDIYVGDPILVHEDSKIYRYSVQALDLENGTGTVIDPSVTNGETITVAIKEYVPKVVFTLSGVGYLYVATQSTEGKIILGLAVLFLIILYIIAELWEKDPKEEEEENLNPSGAYVKSKKELKREEKERARMMKEEEREIRSENRGKKKKKKAEKRMIRTGGFVDEIEEEDDEYTEEPARPVSMQSAASEAHEVLKKEIAAATSEEPDPTAELREMLGEMVREEPAQKEEQQKEGAEEENRDSNIPVRKMAIPQWSVSQLANRAKSAGDSPEIIKDDITEVTLFDYSDIVGENGEEE
;
A
#
# COMPACT_ATOMS: atom_id res chain seq x y z
N MET A 1 -22.54 2.46 -5.53
CA MET A 1 -21.31 1.67 -5.27
C MET A 1 -20.29 1.83 -6.39
N SER A 2 -20.66 1.64 -7.67
CA SER A 2 -19.75 1.84 -8.82
C SER A 2 -19.01 3.20 -8.81
N LYS A 3 -19.71 4.33 -8.58
CA LYS A 3 -19.09 5.67 -8.48
C LYS A 3 -17.98 5.80 -7.43
N PHE A 4 -18.11 5.10 -6.31
CA PHE A 4 -17.11 5.11 -5.24
C PHE A 4 -15.90 4.24 -5.61
N LEU A 5 -16.13 3.08 -6.24
CA LEU A 5 -15.04 2.23 -6.74
C LEU A 5 -14.25 2.92 -7.86
N LYS A 6 -14.93 3.59 -8.81
CA LYS A 6 -14.29 4.44 -9.83
C LYS A 6 -13.47 5.56 -9.21
N PHE A 7 -13.99 6.22 -8.17
CA PHE A 7 -13.26 7.24 -7.43
C PHE A 7 -12.00 6.68 -6.77
N ILE A 8 -12.08 5.51 -6.11
CA ILE A 8 -10.91 4.86 -5.51
C ILE A 8 -9.87 4.51 -6.58
N VAL A 9 -10.29 3.92 -7.70
CA VAL A 9 -9.35 3.56 -8.78
C VAL A 9 -8.65 4.80 -9.33
N HIS A 10 -9.38 5.87 -9.62
CA HIS A 10 -8.78 7.13 -10.08
C HIS A 10 -7.90 7.77 -9.02
N PHE A 11 -8.30 7.73 -7.74
CA PHE A 11 -7.49 8.24 -6.64
C PHE A 11 -6.16 7.50 -6.54
N VAL A 12 -6.16 6.16 -6.61
CA VAL A 12 -4.94 5.35 -6.61
C VAL A 12 -4.07 5.71 -7.81
N VAL A 13 -4.63 5.83 -9.01
CA VAL A 13 -3.88 6.21 -10.22
C VAL A 13 -3.28 7.63 -10.10
N ILE A 14 -4.02 8.59 -9.58
CA ILE A 14 -3.50 9.95 -9.36
C ILE A 14 -2.39 9.92 -8.31
N CYS A 15 -2.57 9.19 -7.21
CA CYS A 15 -1.55 9.01 -6.20
C CYS A 15 -0.27 8.38 -6.77
N THR A 16 -0.37 7.34 -7.61
CA THR A 16 0.82 6.73 -8.22
C THR A 16 1.53 7.69 -9.17
N ILE A 17 0.80 8.48 -9.96
CA ILE A 17 1.36 9.52 -10.83
C ILE A 17 2.09 10.59 -10.01
N VAL A 18 1.48 11.08 -8.93
CA VAL A 18 2.10 12.08 -8.06
C VAL A 18 3.37 11.54 -7.40
N CYS A 19 3.35 10.29 -6.92
CA CYS A 19 4.53 9.64 -6.36
C CYS A 19 5.65 9.48 -7.40
N ALA A 20 5.33 9.02 -8.62
CA ALA A 20 6.30 8.88 -9.70
C ALA A 20 6.88 10.23 -10.13
N ALA A 21 6.05 11.26 -10.24
CA ALA A 21 6.46 12.62 -10.53
C ALA A 21 7.39 13.17 -9.44
N GLY A 22 7.08 12.91 -8.16
CA GLY A 22 7.92 13.29 -7.02
C GLY A 22 9.31 12.64 -7.02
N LEU A 23 9.50 11.51 -7.71
CA LEU A 23 10.81 10.87 -7.87
C LEU A 23 11.55 11.33 -9.11
N ILE A 24 10.84 11.52 -10.24
CA ILE A 24 11.44 11.80 -11.55
C ILE A 24 11.73 13.29 -11.74
N LEU A 25 10.87 14.19 -11.25
CA LEU A 25 10.96 15.62 -11.52
C LEU A 25 12.05 16.38 -10.76
N PRO A 26 12.39 16.06 -9.49
CA PRO A 26 13.31 16.89 -8.72
C PRO A 26 14.68 17.16 -9.38
N PRO A 27 15.34 16.19 -10.04
CA PRO A 27 16.56 16.45 -10.80
C PRO A 27 16.44 17.56 -11.86
N PHE A 28 15.28 17.69 -12.51
CA PHE A 28 15.05 18.73 -13.54
C PHE A 28 14.99 20.15 -12.96
N PHE A 29 14.70 20.29 -11.67
CA PHE A 29 14.69 21.58 -10.97
C PHE A 29 16.04 21.87 -10.28
N GLY A 30 17.07 21.08 -10.56
CA GLY A 30 18.38 21.21 -9.90
C GLY A 30 18.42 20.65 -8.49
N VAL A 31 17.44 19.83 -8.08
CA VAL A 31 17.46 19.12 -6.80
C VAL A 31 18.28 17.84 -6.97
N THR A 32 19.38 17.75 -6.24
CA THR A 32 20.17 16.52 -6.16
C THR A 32 19.32 15.44 -5.48
N THR A 33 19.07 14.35 -6.21
CA THR A 33 18.27 13.23 -5.72
C THR A 33 19.17 12.01 -5.65
N GLU A 34 19.51 11.60 -4.42
CA GLU A 34 20.37 10.44 -4.20
C GLU A 34 19.56 9.27 -3.68
N ILE A 35 19.70 8.10 -4.31
CA ILE A 35 19.01 6.88 -3.93
C ILE A 35 20.03 5.94 -3.31
N MET A 36 19.91 5.69 -1.99
CA MET A 36 20.78 4.76 -1.30
C MET A 36 20.23 3.33 -1.44
N THR A 37 20.81 2.53 -2.34
CA THR A 37 20.35 1.16 -2.60
C THR A 37 21.21 0.08 -1.95
N ASP A 38 22.52 0.35 -1.80
CA ASP A 38 23.50 -0.67 -1.46
C ASP A 38 23.88 -0.60 0.02
N SER A 39 23.76 -1.73 0.71
CA SER A 39 24.21 -1.88 2.09
C SER A 39 25.73 -1.97 2.26
N LYS A 40 26.47 -2.03 1.15
CA LYS A 40 27.93 -2.17 1.12
C LYS A 40 28.67 -0.84 1.02
N GLU A 41 27.94 0.25 0.77
CA GLU A 41 28.54 1.58 0.80
C GLU A 41 28.65 2.01 2.27
N ASP A 42 29.87 2.33 2.71
CA ASP A 42 30.10 2.87 4.06
C ASP A 42 29.58 4.31 4.12
N THR A 43 28.27 4.50 4.14
CA THR A 43 27.63 5.81 4.26
C THR A 43 26.78 5.88 5.52
N ASN A 44 26.48 7.10 5.97
CA ASN A 44 25.58 7.34 7.09
C ASN A 44 24.13 7.63 6.63
N LEU A 45 23.82 7.42 5.34
CA LEU A 45 22.47 7.52 4.81
C LEU A 45 21.69 6.23 5.07
N PRO A 46 20.39 6.32 5.40
CA PRO A 46 19.60 5.11 5.61
C PRO A 46 19.47 4.32 4.32
N ILE A 47 19.72 3.02 4.39
CA ILE A 47 19.56 2.09 3.25
C ILE A 47 18.10 2.10 2.79
N GLY A 48 17.89 2.05 1.47
CA GLY A 48 16.58 2.09 0.85
C GLY A 48 15.86 3.43 1.03
N SER A 49 16.62 4.52 1.23
CA SER A 49 16.08 5.88 1.27
C SER A 49 16.41 6.68 0.03
N VAL A 50 15.59 7.69 -0.24
CA VAL A 50 15.86 8.73 -1.25
C VAL A 50 16.06 10.05 -0.53
N THR A 51 17.20 10.69 -0.74
CA THR A 51 17.53 11.98 -0.15
C THR A 51 17.49 13.07 -1.20
N TYR A 52 16.70 14.12 -0.91
CA TYR A 52 16.57 15.30 -1.75
C TYR A 52 17.35 16.46 -1.14
N ALA A 53 18.28 17.01 -1.92
CA ALA A 53 19.07 18.15 -1.53
C ALA A 53 18.99 19.28 -2.55
N ILE A 54 18.80 20.51 -2.07
CA ILE A 54 18.74 21.70 -2.91
C ILE A 54 20.09 22.42 -2.83
N PRO A 55 20.67 22.85 -3.96
CA PRO A 55 21.88 23.66 -3.95
C PRO A 55 21.55 25.04 -3.37
N VAL A 56 22.10 25.34 -2.20
CA VAL A 56 21.96 26.63 -1.50
C VAL A 56 23.32 27.30 -1.45
N LYS A 57 23.35 28.64 -1.56
CA LYS A 57 24.60 29.38 -1.46
C LYS A 57 25.20 29.20 -0.07
N ALA A 58 26.53 29.08 0.02
CA ALA A 58 27.22 28.94 1.31
C ALA A 58 26.85 30.03 2.34
N LYS A 59 26.49 31.24 1.87
CA LYS A 59 26.06 32.37 2.71
C LYS A 59 24.71 32.16 3.42
N ASP A 60 23.85 31.32 2.84
CA ASP A 60 22.49 31.08 3.31
C ASP A 60 22.39 29.77 4.13
N ILE A 61 23.54 29.21 4.53
CA ILE A 61 23.64 28.01 5.35
C ILE A 61 23.87 28.40 6.80
N TYR A 62 23.13 27.75 7.69
CA TYR A 62 23.22 27.98 9.12
C TYR A 62 23.77 26.76 9.85
N VAL A 63 24.29 27.01 11.04
CA VAL A 63 24.71 25.94 11.96
C VAL A 63 23.51 25.03 12.27
N GLY A 64 23.72 23.73 12.14
CA GLY A 64 22.72 22.68 12.30
C GLY A 64 22.07 22.24 10.98
N ASP A 65 22.30 22.94 9.87
CA ASP A 65 21.73 22.55 8.58
C ASP A 65 22.34 21.22 8.10
N PRO A 66 21.52 20.24 7.68
CA PRO A 66 22.01 19.00 7.11
C PRO A 66 22.44 19.24 5.66
N ILE A 67 23.63 18.80 5.30
CA ILE A 67 24.21 18.92 3.95
C ILE A 67 24.68 17.57 3.44
N LEU A 68 24.69 17.41 2.11
CA LEU A 68 25.34 16.27 1.46
C LEU A 68 26.78 16.60 1.11
N VAL A 69 27.68 15.69 1.44
CA VAL A 69 29.10 15.77 1.10
C VAL A 69 29.47 14.53 0.32
N HIS A 70 30.11 14.73 -0.82
CA HIS A 70 30.65 13.64 -1.64
C HIS A 70 32.13 13.47 -1.29
N GLU A 71 32.49 12.32 -0.74
CA GLU A 71 33.86 11.97 -0.36
C GLU A 71 34.17 10.57 -0.90
N ASP A 72 35.26 10.42 -1.65
CA ASP A 72 35.68 9.14 -2.25
C ASP A 72 34.60 8.36 -3.02
N SER A 73 33.74 9.09 -3.76
CA SER A 73 32.57 8.54 -4.49
C SER A 73 31.45 8.00 -3.60
N LYS A 74 31.52 8.23 -2.29
CA LYS A 74 30.48 7.97 -1.30
C LYS A 74 29.81 9.28 -0.91
N ILE A 75 28.58 9.19 -0.40
CA ILE A 75 27.78 10.35 -0.06
C ILE A 75 27.39 10.29 1.40
N TYR A 76 27.79 11.31 2.14
CA TYR A 76 27.55 11.44 3.56
C TYR A 76 26.61 12.61 3.82
N ARG A 77 25.73 12.43 4.81
CA ARG A 77 24.91 13.49 5.38
C ARG A 77 25.57 14.02 6.64
N TYR A 78 26.06 15.25 6.60
CA TYR A 78 26.62 15.90 7.78
C TYR A 78 25.77 17.07 8.23
N SER A 79 25.89 17.44 9.51
CA SER A 79 25.32 18.65 10.07
C SER A 79 26.39 19.72 10.20
N VAL A 80 26.10 20.92 9.71
CA VAL A 80 27.03 22.04 9.75
C VAL A 80 27.24 22.51 11.19
N GLN A 81 28.49 22.63 11.63
CA GLN A 81 28.81 23.17 12.96
C GLN A 81 29.35 24.60 12.89
N ALA A 82 30.26 24.87 11.97
CA ALA A 82 30.73 26.23 11.70
C ALA A 82 31.07 26.39 10.21
N LEU A 83 30.84 27.59 9.69
CA LEU A 83 31.22 27.98 8.34
C LEU A 83 32.30 29.04 8.41
N ASP A 84 33.40 28.79 7.70
CA ASP A 84 34.45 29.76 7.45
C ASP A 84 34.42 30.16 5.97
N LEU A 85 33.64 31.21 5.68
CA LEU A 85 33.50 31.73 4.32
C LEU A 85 34.76 32.45 3.82
N GLU A 86 35.67 32.86 4.71
CA GLU A 86 36.91 33.54 4.31
C GLU A 86 37.92 32.54 3.76
N ASN A 87 38.02 31.36 4.41
CA ASN A 87 38.90 30.28 3.96
C ASN A 87 38.20 29.27 3.03
N GLY A 88 36.89 29.38 2.82
CA GLY A 88 36.11 28.49 1.97
C GLY A 88 35.97 27.08 2.55
N THR A 89 35.98 26.96 3.88
CA THR A 89 35.91 25.68 4.60
C THR A 89 34.73 25.69 5.57
N GLY A 90 34.27 24.51 5.94
CA GLY A 90 33.30 24.37 7.03
C GLY A 90 33.61 23.15 7.88
N THR A 91 33.31 23.27 9.16
CA THR A 91 33.33 22.14 10.08
C THR A 91 31.96 21.51 10.12
N VAL A 92 31.93 20.20 9.94
CA VAL A 92 30.70 19.42 9.93
C VAL A 92 30.83 18.23 10.86
N ILE A 93 29.69 17.73 11.35
CA ILE A 93 29.62 16.59 12.28
C ILE A 93 28.64 15.57 11.73
N ASP A 94 28.95 14.28 11.90
CA ASP A 94 28.01 13.20 11.63
C ASP A 94 26.89 13.16 12.69
N PRO A 95 25.63 13.44 12.34
CA PRO A 95 24.52 13.36 13.29
C PRO A 95 24.22 11.93 13.78
N SER A 96 24.71 10.91 13.08
CA SER A 96 24.48 9.49 13.43
C SER A 96 25.44 8.99 14.51
N VAL A 97 26.53 9.72 14.81
CA VAL A 97 27.54 9.35 15.80
C VAL A 97 27.47 10.29 17.01
N THR A 98 27.12 9.73 18.17
CA THR A 98 27.12 10.49 19.44
C THR A 98 28.56 10.88 19.80
N ASN A 99 28.87 12.18 19.87
CA ASN A 99 30.24 12.73 19.98
C ASN A 99 31.13 12.43 18.76
N GLY A 100 30.57 12.51 17.55
CA GLY A 100 31.36 12.41 16.32
C GLY A 100 32.46 13.47 16.23
N GLU A 101 33.58 13.10 15.61
CA GLU A 101 34.68 14.02 15.32
C GLU A 101 34.22 15.10 14.34
N THR A 102 34.75 16.32 14.52
CA THR A 102 34.51 17.43 13.58
C THR A 102 35.38 17.25 12.35
N ILE A 103 34.75 17.09 11.20
CA ILE A 103 35.44 16.96 9.92
C ILE A 103 35.46 18.33 9.24
N THR A 104 36.63 18.75 8.77
CA THR A 104 36.78 19.96 7.95
C THR A 104 36.59 19.63 6.49
N VAL A 105 35.59 20.22 5.87
CA VAL A 105 35.26 20.02 4.45
C VAL A 105 35.42 21.32 3.69
N ALA A 106 35.86 21.22 2.43
CA ALA A 106 35.89 22.36 1.53
C ALA A 106 34.45 22.71 1.09
N ILE A 107 34.03 23.94 1.36
CA ILE A 107 32.70 24.43 1.01
C ILE A 107 32.80 25.20 -0.31
N LYS A 108 32.12 24.66 -1.34
CA LYS A 108 31.95 25.35 -2.63
C LYS A 108 30.96 26.51 -2.49
N GLU A 109 30.84 27.32 -3.54
CA GLU A 109 29.86 28.43 -3.58
C GLU A 109 28.42 27.96 -3.33
N TYR A 110 28.08 26.77 -3.83
CA TYR A 110 26.81 26.09 -3.61
C TYR A 110 27.03 24.79 -2.85
N VAL A 111 26.22 24.55 -1.83
CA VAL A 111 26.22 23.34 -1.02
C VAL A 111 24.85 22.69 -1.12
N PRO A 112 24.78 21.38 -1.36
CA PRO A 112 23.51 20.65 -1.39
C PRO A 112 22.97 20.50 0.05
N LYS A 113 22.02 21.36 0.42
CA LYS A 113 21.31 21.29 1.70
C LYS A 113 20.20 20.25 1.61
N VAL A 114 20.22 19.27 2.51
CA VAL A 114 19.20 18.23 2.60
C VAL A 114 17.89 18.86 3.06
N VAL A 115 16.82 18.67 2.28
CA VAL A 115 15.48 19.16 2.61
C VAL A 115 14.63 18.04 3.15
N PHE A 116 14.70 16.86 2.51
CA PHE A 116 13.87 15.72 2.90
C PHE A 116 14.54 14.40 2.55
N THR A 117 14.40 13.42 3.44
CA THR A 117 14.84 12.03 3.23
C THR A 117 13.65 11.10 3.39
N LEU A 118 13.31 10.38 2.33
CA LEU A 118 12.22 9.41 2.28
C LEU A 118 12.77 8.00 2.48
N SER A 119 12.61 7.46 3.68
CA SER A 119 12.90 6.05 3.95
C SER A 119 11.86 5.14 3.28
N GLY A 120 12.29 3.99 2.76
CA GLY A 120 11.39 3.00 2.15
C GLY A 120 11.32 3.05 0.62
N VAL A 121 11.47 4.24 0.03
CA VAL A 121 11.30 4.44 -1.41
C VAL A 121 12.44 3.83 -2.22
N GLY A 122 13.67 3.84 -1.69
CA GLY A 122 14.81 3.16 -2.32
C GLY A 122 14.60 1.65 -2.41
N TYR A 123 13.97 1.02 -1.41
CA TYR A 123 13.61 -0.40 -1.50
C TYR A 123 12.59 -0.68 -2.60
N LEU A 124 11.63 0.22 -2.82
CA LEU A 124 10.69 0.10 -3.93
C LEU A 124 11.40 0.20 -5.28
N TYR A 125 12.35 1.12 -5.41
CA TYR A 125 13.18 1.25 -6.61
C TYR A 125 13.96 -0.04 -6.89
N VAL A 126 14.67 -0.59 -5.89
CA VAL A 126 15.38 -1.87 -6.01
C VAL A 126 14.42 -3.01 -6.37
N ALA A 127 13.25 -3.06 -5.73
CA ALA A 127 12.24 -4.07 -6.03
C ALA A 127 11.79 -4.01 -7.49
N THR A 128 11.56 -2.82 -8.06
CA THR A 128 11.16 -2.67 -9.47
C THR A 128 12.24 -3.10 -10.47
N GLN A 129 13.51 -3.13 -10.08
CA GLN A 129 14.58 -3.65 -10.93
C GLN A 129 14.60 -5.18 -10.97
N SER A 130 14.20 -5.84 -9.86
CA SER A 130 14.11 -7.30 -9.77
C SER A 130 13.01 -7.88 -10.66
N THR A 131 13.24 -9.09 -11.18
CA THR A 131 12.24 -9.86 -11.95
C THR A 131 10.98 -10.13 -11.12
N GLU A 132 11.16 -10.45 -9.84
CA GLU A 132 10.06 -10.69 -8.90
C GLU A 132 9.22 -9.42 -8.68
N GLY A 133 9.87 -8.27 -8.51
CA GLY A 133 9.15 -7.01 -8.33
C GLY A 133 8.44 -6.55 -9.59
N LYS A 134 8.97 -6.83 -10.79
CA LYS A 134 8.25 -6.62 -12.05
C LYS A 134 6.99 -7.49 -12.16
N ILE A 135 7.06 -8.74 -11.69
CA ILE A 135 5.88 -9.63 -11.64
C ILE A 135 4.83 -9.06 -10.68
N ILE A 136 5.24 -8.65 -9.48
CA ILE A 136 4.34 -8.06 -8.47
C ILE A 136 3.73 -6.75 -9.00
N LEU A 137 4.52 -5.88 -9.62
CA LEU A 137 4.06 -4.64 -10.25
C LEU A 137 3.04 -4.94 -11.35
N GLY A 138 3.31 -5.93 -12.21
CA GLY A 138 2.39 -6.37 -13.25
C GLY A 138 1.06 -6.89 -12.68
N LEU A 139 1.11 -7.70 -11.62
CA LEU A 139 -0.08 -8.19 -10.93
C LEU A 139 -0.87 -7.05 -10.27
N ALA A 140 -0.20 -6.07 -9.67
CA ALA A 140 -0.85 -4.90 -9.08
C ALA A 140 -1.58 -4.06 -10.13
N VAL A 141 -0.94 -3.83 -11.29
CA VAL A 141 -1.56 -3.13 -12.42
C VAL A 141 -2.73 -3.94 -13.00
N LEU A 142 -2.56 -5.25 -13.18
CA LEU A 142 -3.64 -6.14 -13.62
C LEU A 142 -4.83 -6.10 -12.66
N PHE A 143 -4.57 -6.13 -11.36
CA PHE A 143 -5.59 -6.02 -10.32
C PHE A 143 -6.32 -4.67 -10.39
N LEU A 144 -5.61 -3.56 -10.61
CA LEU A 144 -6.25 -2.26 -10.82
C LEU A 144 -7.11 -2.23 -12.09
N ILE A 145 -6.70 -2.88 -13.17
CA ILE A 145 -7.50 -3.02 -14.39
C ILE A 145 -8.76 -3.85 -14.12
N ILE A 146 -8.65 -4.96 -13.38
CA ILE A 146 -9.81 -5.76 -12.98
C ILE A 146 -10.77 -4.93 -12.11
N LEU A 147 -10.25 -4.19 -11.13
CA LEU A 147 -11.08 -3.29 -10.32
C LEU A 147 -11.74 -2.20 -11.17
N TYR A 148 -11.04 -1.66 -12.16
CA TYR A 148 -11.60 -0.70 -13.12
C TYR A 148 -12.73 -1.34 -13.92
N ILE A 149 -12.53 -2.54 -14.47
CA ILE A 149 -13.57 -3.28 -15.21
C ILE A 149 -14.75 -3.59 -14.29
N ILE A 150 -14.55 -4.06 -13.07
CA ILE A 150 -15.66 -4.30 -12.13
C ILE A 150 -16.39 -3.00 -11.81
N ALA A 151 -15.67 -1.89 -11.66
CA ALA A 151 -16.29 -0.57 -11.45
C ALA A 151 -17.13 -0.12 -12.65
N GLU A 152 -16.68 -0.42 -13.86
CA GLU A 152 -17.38 -0.15 -15.12
C GLU A 152 -18.56 -1.10 -15.34
N LEU A 153 -18.39 -2.40 -15.10
CA LEU A 153 -19.39 -3.46 -15.28
C LEU A 153 -20.52 -3.38 -14.24
N TRP A 154 -20.27 -2.79 -13.07
CA TRP A 154 -21.29 -2.45 -12.07
C TRP A 154 -21.94 -1.09 -12.30
N GLU A 155 -21.52 -0.33 -13.31
CA GLU A 155 -22.35 0.73 -13.83
C GLU A 155 -23.45 0.05 -14.64
N LYS A 156 -24.58 -0.25 -13.97
CA LYS A 156 -25.83 -0.55 -14.67
C LYS A 156 -26.00 0.53 -15.74
N ASP A 157 -26.17 0.09 -16.99
CA ASP A 157 -26.38 0.98 -18.12
C ASP A 157 -27.34 2.10 -17.71
N PRO A 158 -26.92 3.39 -17.77
CA PRO A 158 -27.88 4.48 -17.66
C PRO A 158 -28.94 4.40 -18.77
N LYS A 159 -28.71 3.58 -19.81
CA LYS A 159 -29.64 3.33 -20.90
C LYS A 159 -30.86 2.48 -20.52
N GLU A 160 -30.79 1.61 -19.51
CA GLU A 160 -32.01 0.91 -19.04
C GLU A 160 -32.93 1.86 -18.25
N GLU A 161 -32.38 2.91 -17.63
CA GLU A 161 -33.20 3.98 -17.04
C GLU A 161 -33.68 5.00 -18.10
N GLU A 162 -33.00 5.17 -19.24
CA GLU A 162 -33.46 6.02 -20.33
C GLU A 162 -34.53 5.37 -21.22
N GLU A 163 -34.53 4.03 -21.38
CA GLU A 163 -35.58 3.33 -22.14
C GLU A 163 -36.90 3.21 -21.37
N GLU A 164 -36.88 3.14 -20.04
CA GLU A 164 -38.11 3.23 -19.22
C GLU A 164 -38.75 4.64 -19.22
N ASN A 165 -37.99 5.66 -19.66
CA ASN A 165 -38.49 7.02 -19.83
C ASN A 165 -39.10 7.30 -21.21
N LEU A 166 -39.17 6.30 -22.09
CA LEU A 166 -39.87 6.39 -23.37
C LEU A 166 -41.35 5.95 -23.24
N ASN A 167 -42.07 6.49 -22.25
CA ASN A 167 -43.52 6.45 -22.28
C ASN A 167 -44.02 7.55 -23.25
N PRO A 168 -44.71 7.22 -24.36
CA PRO A 168 -45.22 8.19 -25.32
C PRO A 168 -46.56 8.79 -24.84
N SER A 169 -46.58 9.29 -23.61
CA SER A 169 -47.76 9.91 -23.00
C SER A 169 -47.28 10.94 -21.99
N GLY A 170 -47.34 12.21 -22.37
CA GLY A 170 -46.81 13.38 -21.64
C GLY A 170 -47.42 13.60 -20.26
N ALA A 171 -47.01 12.81 -19.28
CA ALA A 171 -47.19 13.10 -17.87
C ALA A 171 -45.89 13.71 -17.34
N TYR A 172 -45.93 15.01 -17.07
CA TYR A 172 -44.88 15.79 -16.45
C TYR A 172 -44.44 15.14 -15.12
N VAL A 173 -43.29 14.43 -15.11
CA VAL A 173 -42.76 13.81 -13.90
C VAL A 173 -42.15 14.91 -13.03
N LYS A 174 -42.93 15.42 -12.08
CA LYS A 174 -42.46 16.36 -11.05
C LYS A 174 -41.34 15.71 -10.23
N SER A 175 -40.31 16.48 -9.90
CA SER A 175 -39.17 16.02 -9.09
C SER A 175 -39.64 15.40 -7.76
N LYS A 176 -38.93 14.40 -7.21
CA LYS A 176 -39.24 13.77 -5.90
C LYS A 176 -39.48 14.80 -4.78
N LYS A 177 -38.86 15.98 -4.85
CA LYS A 177 -39.07 17.10 -3.91
C LYS A 177 -40.39 17.85 -4.13
N GLU A 178 -40.84 17.98 -5.38
CA GLU A 178 -42.15 18.56 -5.70
C GLU A 178 -43.28 17.59 -5.37
N LEU A 179 -43.11 16.29 -5.68
CA LEU A 179 -44.10 15.27 -5.37
C LEU A 179 -44.38 15.21 -3.85
N LYS A 180 -43.31 15.26 -3.04
CA LYS A 180 -43.44 15.29 -1.58
C LYS A 180 -44.07 16.58 -1.04
N ARG A 181 -43.98 17.71 -1.76
CA ARG A 181 -44.64 18.96 -1.39
C ARG A 181 -46.12 18.94 -1.77
N GLU A 182 -46.44 18.48 -2.97
CA GLU A 182 -47.82 18.37 -3.45
C GLU A 182 -48.61 17.35 -2.63
N GLU A 183 -48.01 16.21 -2.30
CA GLU A 183 -48.65 15.21 -1.43
C GLU A 183 -48.86 15.74 -0.01
N LYS A 184 -47.90 16.53 0.51
CA LYS A 184 -48.03 17.21 1.82
C LYS A 184 -49.13 18.27 1.81
N GLU A 185 -49.34 18.97 0.70
CA GLU A 185 -50.43 19.93 0.54
C GLU A 185 -51.77 19.22 0.40
N ARG A 186 -51.86 18.16 -0.40
CA ARG A 186 -53.08 17.34 -0.52
C ARG A 186 -53.47 16.71 0.82
N ALA A 187 -52.50 16.22 1.58
CA ALA A 187 -52.75 15.70 2.93
C ALA A 187 -53.25 16.79 3.90
N ARG A 188 -52.84 18.05 3.72
CA ARG A 188 -53.37 19.18 4.51
C ARG A 188 -54.81 19.52 4.11
N MET A 189 -55.10 19.54 2.81
CA MET A 189 -56.44 19.79 2.28
C MET A 189 -57.42 18.71 2.74
N MET A 190 -57.07 17.43 2.62
CA MET A 190 -57.93 16.34 3.14
C MET A 190 -58.15 16.44 4.64
N LYS A 191 -57.13 16.82 5.42
CA LYS A 191 -57.27 17.00 6.87
C LYS A 191 -58.17 18.18 7.24
N GLU A 192 -58.22 19.21 6.41
CA GLU A 192 -59.10 20.37 6.59
C GLU A 192 -60.53 20.03 6.20
N GLU A 193 -60.73 19.35 5.07
CA GLU A 193 -62.03 18.85 4.61
C GLU A 193 -62.63 17.85 5.62
N GLU A 194 -61.83 16.94 6.16
CA GLU A 194 -62.28 16.00 7.20
C GLU A 194 -62.71 16.72 8.49
N ARG A 195 -62.01 17.80 8.87
CA ARG A 195 -62.39 18.64 10.01
C ARG A 195 -63.70 19.38 9.75
N GLU A 196 -63.89 19.87 8.53
CA GLU A 196 -65.11 20.57 8.13
C GLU A 196 -66.31 19.62 8.13
N ILE A 197 -66.18 18.44 7.51
CA ILE A 197 -67.21 17.39 7.53
C ILE A 197 -67.54 16.97 8.97
N ARG A 198 -66.53 16.83 9.84
CA ARG A 198 -66.74 16.52 11.27
C ARG A 198 -67.50 17.62 11.99
N SER A 199 -67.23 18.89 11.66
CA SER A 199 -67.91 20.04 12.26
C SER A 199 -69.37 20.15 11.77
N GLU A 200 -69.60 19.91 10.48
CA GLU A 200 -70.93 19.94 9.87
C GLU A 200 -71.80 18.82 10.42
N ASN A 201 -71.25 17.60 10.55
CA ASN A 201 -71.93 16.47 11.15
C ASN A 201 -72.26 16.70 12.63
N ARG A 202 -71.38 17.36 13.39
CA ARG A 202 -71.70 17.80 14.77
C ARG A 202 -72.83 18.83 14.78
N GLY A 203 -72.86 19.77 13.84
CA GLY A 203 -73.94 20.74 13.67
C GLY A 203 -75.29 20.07 13.35
N LYS A 204 -75.30 19.14 12.39
CA LYS A 204 -76.48 18.35 12.00
C LYS A 204 -76.98 17.50 13.17
N LYS A 205 -76.10 16.84 13.94
CA LYS A 205 -76.47 16.09 15.16
C LYS A 205 -77.10 17.01 16.22
N LYS A 206 -76.56 18.21 16.44
CA LYS A 206 -77.14 19.19 17.38
C LYS A 206 -78.52 19.68 16.92
N LYS A 207 -78.69 19.99 15.62
CA LYS A 207 -79.98 20.37 15.04
C LYS A 207 -81.01 19.24 15.20
N LYS A 208 -80.67 18.00 14.81
CA LYS A 208 -81.54 16.83 15.02
C LYS A 208 -81.90 16.60 16.49
N LYS A 209 -80.95 16.80 17.42
CA LYS A 209 -81.21 16.70 18.87
C LYS A 209 -82.10 17.85 19.37
N ALA A 210 -81.96 19.06 18.85
CA ALA A 210 -82.81 20.20 19.19
C ALA A 210 -84.24 20.04 18.63
N GLU A 211 -84.37 19.55 17.40
CA GLU A 211 -85.65 19.24 16.75
C GLU A 211 -86.39 18.12 17.48
N LYS A 212 -85.71 17.02 17.85
CA LYS A 212 -86.27 15.98 18.73
C LYS A 212 -86.69 16.53 20.10
N ARG A 213 -86.03 17.55 20.66
CA ARG A 213 -86.44 18.21 21.92
C ARG A 213 -87.63 19.15 21.74
N MET A 214 -87.76 19.84 20.60
CA MET A 214 -88.92 20.68 20.28
C MET A 214 -90.17 19.87 19.98
N ILE A 215 -90.03 18.69 19.36
CA ILE A 215 -91.14 17.76 19.15
C ILE A 215 -91.61 17.16 20.49
N ARG A 216 -90.69 16.95 21.45
CA ARG A 216 -91.02 16.40 22.79
C ARG A 216 -91.81 17.35 23.70
N THR A 217 -92.00 18.61 23.31
CA THR A 217 -92.86 19.57 24.02
C THR A 217 -94.33 19.54 23.58
N GLY A 218 -94.69 18.73 22.58
CA GLY A 218 -96.08 18.35 22.28
C GLY A 218 -96.34 16.94 22.81
N GLY A 219 -97.03 16.84 23.94
CA GLY A 219 -97.16 15.61 24.72
C GLY A 219 -97.65 14.42 23.91
N PHE A 220 -96.85 13.36 23.90
CA PHE A 220 -97.24 11.98 24.23
C PHE A 220 -95.94 11.18 24.41
N VAL A 221 -95.92 10.36 25.46
CA VAL A 221 -94.82 9.46 25.80
C VAL A 221 -94.87 8.29 24.83
N ASP A 222 -93.76 7.99 24.17
CA ASP A 222 -93.49 6.61 23.79
C ASP A 222 -92.01 6.28 23.94
N GLU A 223 -91.81 5.12 24.54
CA GLU A 223 -90.58 4.51 25.00
C GLU A 223 -90.01 3.71 23.83
N ILE A 224 -88.87 4.16 23.29
CA ILE A 224 -88.08 3.34 22.38
C ILE A 224 -86.64 3.43 22.87
N GLU A 225 -86.26 2.42 23.65
CA GLU A 225 -84.89 1.95 23.76
C GLU A 225 -84.41 1.59 22.35
N GLU A 226 -83.54 2.42 21.77
CA GLU A 226 -82.66 1.97 20.70
C GLU A 226 -81.39 1.49 21.38
N GLU A 227 -81.33 0.16 21.48
CA GLU A 227 -80.24 -0.67 21.97
C GLU A 227 -78.93 -0.37 21.22
N ASP A 228 -77.87 -0.21 22.00
CA ASP A 228 -76.49 0.03 21.56
C ASP A 228 -75.91 -1.27 20.95
N ASP A 229 -75.72 -1.32 19.63
CA ASP A 229 -74.84 -2.33 19.01
C ASP A 229 -73.45 -1.75 18.76
N GLU A 230 -72.67 -1.78 19.83
CA GLU A 230 -71.24 -1.54 19.90
C GLU A 230 -70.48 -2.76 19.33
N TYR A 231 -70.07 -2.72 18.05
CA TYR A 231 -69.09 -3.68 17.53
C TYR A 231 -67.67 -3.25 17.92
N THR A 232 -67.18 -3.88 18.99
CA THR A 232 -65.78 -3.91 19.41
C THR A 232 -65.09 -5.06 18.68
N GLU A 233 -64.06 -4.79 17.86
CA GLU A 233 -63.17 -5.82 17.32
C GLU A 233 -61.86 -5.87 18.13
N GLU A 234 -61.62 -6.99 18.81
CA GLU A 234 -60.29 -7.42 19.27
C GLU A 234 -59.91 -8.78 18.66
N PRO A 235 -58.61 -9.08 18.49
CA PRO A 235 -58.12 -10.06 17.52
C PRO A 235 -57.94 -11.48 18.11
N ALA A 236 -58.45 -12.49 17.39
CA ALA A 236 -58.24 -13.90 17.70
C ALA A 236 -56.96 -14.46 17.03
N ARG A 237 -56.05 -15.01 17.84
CA ARG A 237 -54.99 -15.95 17.40
C ARG A 237 -55.59 -17.33 17.09
N PRO A 238 -54.95 -18.11 16.23
CA PRO A 238 -54.85 -19.54 16.50
C PRO A 238 -53.42 -20.09 16.39
N VAL A 239 -53.10 -20.96 17.35
CA VAL A 239 -51.91 -21.80 17.45
C VAL A 239 -52.18 -23.12 16.73
N SER A 240 -51.30 -23.53 15.81
CA SER A 240 -50.80 -24.91 15.61
C SER A 240 -50.25 -25.13 14.18
N MET A 241 -49.04 -24.64 13.91
CA MET A 241 -48.19 -25.12 12.82
C MET A 241 -46.76 -25.19 13.34
N GLN A 242 -46.45 -26.20 14.15
CA GLN A 242 -45.13 -26.30 14.80
C GLN A 242 -44.51 -27.70 14.79
N SER A 243 -45.10 -28.67 14.08
CA SER A 243 -44.50 -30.01 13.93
C SER A 243 -43.76 -30.23 12.61
N ALA A 244 -44.01 -29.43 11.57
CA ALA A 244 -43.38 -29.60 10.25
C ALA A 244 -42.06 -28.80 10.08
N ALA A 245 -41.84 -27.75 10.88
CA ALA A 245 -40.64 -26.92 10.81
C ALA A 245 -39.45 -27.50 11.59
N SER A 246 -39.69 -28.42 12.53
CA SER A 246 -38.64 -29.08 13.31
C SER A 246 -37.94 -30.20 12.55
N GLU A 247 -38.64 -30.90 11.65
CA GLU A 247 -38.06 -31.99 10.86
C GLU A 247 -37.09 -31.46 9.79
N ALA A 248 -37.45 -30.36 9.12
CA ALA A 248 -36.59 -29.74 8.10
C ALA A 248 -35.27 -29.18 8.67
N HIS A 249 -35.29 -28.70 9.92
CA HIS A 249 -34.11 -28.12 10.56
C HIS A 249 -33.15 -29.18 11.11
N GLU A 250 -33.61 -30.42 11.33
CA GLU A 250 -32.79 -31.55 11.73
C GLU A 250 -32.07 -32.19 10.53
N VAL A 251 -32.74 -32.25 9.37
CA VAL A 251 -32.15 -32.73 8.11
C VAL A 251 -31.00 -31.82 7.66
N LEU A 252 -31.18 -30.50 7.71
CA LEU A 252 -30.13 -29.52 7.40
C LEU A 252 -28.92 -29.64 8.33
N LYS A 253 -29.14 -29.93 9.62
CA LYS A 253 -28.04 -30.10 10.59
C LYS A 253 -27.25 -31.39 10.36
N LYS A 254 -27.90 -32.45 9.87
CA LYS A 254 -27.25 -33.71 9.46
C LYS A 254 -26.49 -33.57 8.14
N GLU A 255 -27.00 -32.82 7.17
CA GLU A 255 -26.30 -32.57 5.90
C GLU A 255 -25.04 -31.72 6.09
N ILE A 256 -25.09 -30.69 6.95
CA ILE A 256 -23.91 -29.85 7.25
C ILE A 256 -22.83 -30.69 7.97
N ALA A 257 -23.21 -31.59 8.87
CA ALA A 257 -22.27 -32.46 9.58
C ALA A 257 -21.60 -33.51 8.67
N ALA A 258 -22.31 -34.02 7.67
CA ALA A 258 -21.74 -34.94 6.68
C ALA A 258 -20.77 -34.24 5.72
N ALA A 259 -21.09 -33.01 5.29
CA ALA A 259 -20.24 -32.20 4.42
C ALA A 259 -18.96 -31.66 5.09
N THR A 260 -18.88 -31.68 6.43
CA THR A 260 -17.69 -31.22 7.18
C THR A 260 -16.79 -32.39 7.63
N SER A 261 -17.16 -33.65 7.34
CA SER A 261 -16.40 -34.83 7.79
C SER A 261 -15.56 -35.50 6.70
N GLU A 262 -15.59 -34.98 5.47
CA GLU A 262 -14.91 -35.56 4.31
C GLU A 262 -14.08 -34.50 3.57
N GLU A 263 -13.12 -33.88 4.28
CA GLU A 263 -12.00 -33.18 3.66
C GLU A 263 -10.70 -33.97 3.94
N PRO A 264 -9.97 -34.43 2.90
CA PRO A 264 -8.66 -35.03 3.07
C PRO A 264 -7.62 -33.96 3.42
N ASP A 265 -6.75 -34.28 4.36
CA ASP A 265 -5.69 -33.42 4.90
C ASP A 265 -4.65 -33.05 3.81
N PRO A 266 -4.51 -31.77 3.42
CA PRO A 266 -3.60 -31.33 2.36
C PRO A 266 -2.11 -31.42 2.73
N THR A 267 -1.78 -31.82 3.97
CA THR A 267 -0.39 -31.96 4.42
C THR A 267 0.23 -33.33 4.10
N ALA A 268 -0.58 -34.33 3.75
CA ALA A 268 -0.11 -35.66 3.37
C ALA A 268 0.43 -35.70 1.93
N GLU A 269 -0.24 -35.05 0.98
CA GLU A 269 0.16 -35.01 -0.45
C GLU A 269 1.47 -34.22 -0.68
N LEU A 270 1.69 -33.14 0.10
CA LEU A 270 2.93 -32.38 0.05
C LEU A 270 4.16 -33.18 0.52
N ARG A 271 3.96 -34.17 1.40
CA ARG A 271 5.05 -34.99 1.95
C ARG A 271 5.47 -36.11 0.99
N GLU A 272 4.57 -36.59 0.14
CA GLU A 272 4.89 -37.55 -0.92
C GLU A 272 5.60 -36.87 -2.10
N MET A 273 5.17 -35.68 -2.52
CA MET A 273 5.79 -34.95 -3.63
C MET A 273 7.23 -34.48 -3.36
N LEU A 274 7.62 -34.27 -2.10
CA LEU A 274 8.98 -33.87 -1.72
C LEU A 274 9.96 -35.06 -1.61
N GLY A 275 9.46 -36.30 -1.54
CA GLY A 275 10.29 -37.50 -1.41
C GLY A 275 10.88 -38.01 -2.73
N GLU A 276 10.30 -37.64 -3.86
CA GLU A 276 10.67 -38.21 -5.17
C GLU A 276 11.69 -37.36 -5.95
N MET A 277 11.98 -36.13 -5.50
CA MET A 277 12.87 -35.20 -6.21
C MET A 277 14.38 -35.33 -5.84
N VAL A 278 14.80 -36.43 -5.20
CA VAL A 278 16.21 -36.66 -4.76
C VAL A 278 16.85 -37.86 -5.46
N ARG A 279 16.41 -38.24 -6.66
CA ARG A 279 17.09 -39.30 -7.40
C ARG A 279 17.00 -39.09 -8.91
N GLU A 280 18.01 -38.43 -9.47
CA GLU A 280 18.75 -38.80 -10.69
C GLU A 280 19.47 -37.59 -11.31
N GLU A 281 20.80 -37.59 -11.18
CA GLU A 281 21.74 -37.07 -12.19
C GLU A 281 22.07 -38.26 -13.11
N PRO A 282 22.24 -38.11 -14.45
CA PRO A 282 23.55 -37.64 -14.93
C PRO A 282 23.63 -36.90 -16.29
N ALA A 283 24.72 -36.13 -16.43
CA ALA A 283 25.69 -36.04 -17.54
C ALA A 283 25.31 -35.58 -18.98
N GLN A 284 25.86 -34.41 -19.34
CA GLN A 284 26.61 -34.03 -20.56
C GLN A 284 26.20 -34.54 -21.96
N LYS A 285 25.99 -33.60 -22.90
CA LYS A 285 26.68 -33.56 -24.22
C LYS A 285 26.49 -32.23 -24.97
N GLU A 286 27.54 -31.91 -25.73
CA GLU A 286 27.85 -30.70 -26.51
C GLU A 286 27.14 -30.56 -27.87
N GLU A 287 27.25 -29.33 -28.40
CA GLU A 287 27.31 -28.90 -29.81
C GLU A 287 26.04 -28.89 -30.69
N GLN A 288 25.64 -27.69 -31.15
CA GLN A 288 25.78 -27.31 -32.57
C GLN A 288 25.51 -25.82 -32.88
N GLN A 289 26.34 -25.33 -33.79
CA GLN A 289 26.43 -24.01 -34.43
C GLN A 289 25.15 -23.50 -35.10
N LYS A 290 25.05 -22.16 -35.25
CA LYS A 290 24.73 -21.50 -36.53
C LYS A 290 25.22 -20.05 -36.60
N GLU A 291 25.99 -19.79 -37.66
CA GLU A 291 26.52 -18.51 -38.12
C GLU A 291 25.45 -17.63 -38.82
N GLY A 292 25.68 -16.32 -38.86
CA GLY A 292 25.47 -15.52 -40.08
C GLY A 292 24.84 -14.11 -39.96
N ALA A 293 25.71 -13.09 -40.13
CA ALA A 293 25.49 -11.71 -40.66
C ALA A 293 24.66 -10.69 -39.82
N GLU A 294 24.98 -9.39 -39.68
CA GLU A 294 26.01 -8.45 -40.17
C GLU A 294 25.91 -7.13 -39.33
N GLU A 295 27.04 -6.43 -39.10
CA GLU A 295 27.32 -4.96 -38.96
C GLU A 295 26.33 -3.99 -38.24
N GLU A 296 26.65 -2.96 -37.44
CA GLU A 296 27.85 -2.14 -37.13
C GLU A 296 27.50 -1.17 -35.96
N ASN A 297 28.25 -1.13 -34.85
CA ASN A 297 28.74 0.10 -34.16
C ASN A 297 29.28 -0.16 -32.74
N ARG A 298 30.58 0.12 -32.61
CA ARG A 298 31.36 0.62 -31.47
C ARG A 298 30.64 0.73 -30.11
N ASP A 299 31.06 -0.12 -29.18
CA ASP A 299 31.66 0.35 -27.93
C ASP A 299 32.68 -0.65 -27.42
N SER A 300 33.85 -0.14 -27.04
CA SER A 300 34.98 -0.92 -26.55
C SER A 300 34.64 -1.61 -25.23
N ASN A 301 34.23 -2.87 -25.32
CA ASN A 301 34.16 -3.78 -24.19
C ASN A 301 35.58 -4.07 -23.69
N ILE A 302 36.02 -3.36 -22.64
CA ILE A 302 37.18 -3.80 -21.86
C ILE A 302 36.70 -5.02 -21.08
N PRO A 303 37.21 -6.24 -21.35
CA PRO A 303 36.86 -7.39 -20.54
C PRO A 303 37.32 -7.09 -19.12
N VAL A 304 36.36 -7.07 -18.19
CA VAL A 304 36.62 -7.07 -16.75
C VAL A 304 37.50 -8.29 -16.47
N ARG A 305 38.81 -8.07 -16.40
CA ARG A 305 39.73 -9.04 -15.83
C ARG A 305 39.25 -9.24 -14.40
N LYS A 306 38.60 -10.37 -14.14
CA LYS A 306 38.45 -10.87 -12.77
C LYS A 306 39.85 -10.80 -12.17
N MET A 307 40.06 -9.87 -11.24
CA MET A 307 41.24 -9.91 -10.39
C MET A 307 41.11 -11.17 -9.54
N ALA A 308 41.54 -12.30 -10.10
CA ALA A 308 41.79 -13.49 -9.32
C ALA A 308 43.02 -13.15 -8.47
N ILE A 309 42.80 -12.88 -7.20
CA ILE A 309 43.91 -12.81 -6.23
C ILE A 309 44.59 -14.19 -6.33
N PRO A 310 45.88 -14.26 -6.72
CA PRO A 310 46.55 -15.54 -6.82
C PRO A 310 46.65 -16.13 -5.42
N GLN A 311 46.07 -17.32 -5.22
CA GLN A 311 46.27 -18.08 -3.98
C GLN A 311 47.71 -18.59 -4.00
N TRP A 312 48.58 -17.99 -3.19
CA TRP A 312 49.96 -18.46 -3.04
C TRP A 312 50.01 -19.62 -2.07
N SER A 313 50.79 -20.65 -2.40
CA SER A 313 51.09 -21.72 -1.46
C SER A 313 52.05 -21.22 -0.37
N VAL A 314 52.00 -21.86 0.80
CA VAL A 314 52.92 -21.60 1.92
C VAL A 314 54.39 -21.67 1.45
N SER A 315 54.72 -22.64 0.60
CA SER A 315 56.07 -22.78 0.04
C SER A 315 56.47 -21.62 -0.88
N GLN A 316 55.53 -21.06 -1.65
CA GLN A 316 55.79 -19.90 -2.51
C GLN A 316 56.02 -18.63 -1.69
N LEU A 317 55.26 -18.43 -0.62
CA LEU A 317 55.46 -17.35 0.34
C LEU A 317 56.82 -17.44 1.04
N ALA A 318 57.21 -18.63 1.50
CA ALA A 318 58.51 -18.88 2.13
C ALA A 318 59.69 -18.58 1.19
N ASN A 319 59.61 -19.02 -0.07
CA ASN A 319 60.66 -18.78 -1.05
C ASN A 319 60.75 -17.29 -1.44
N ARG A 320 59.62 -16.59 -1.47
CA ARG A 320 59.58 -15.15 -1.70
C ARG A 320 60.24 -14.38 -0.55
N ALA A 321 59.95 -14.75 0.70
CA ALA A 321 60.64 -14.18 1.87
C ALA A 321 62.16 -14.41 1.77
N LYS A 322 62.58 -15.66 1.49
CA LYS A 322 64.01 -15.98 1.31
C LYS A 322 64.69 -15.19 0.20
N SER A 323 63.99 -14.97 -0.92
CA SER A 323 64.51 -14.15 -2.02
C SER A 323 64.60 -12.66 -1.67
N ALA A 324 63.83 -12.20 -0.69
CA ALA A 324 63.88 -10.84 -0.15
C ALA A 324 64.96 -10.68 0.94
N GLY A 325 65.66 -11.76 1.31
CA GLY A 325 66.65 -11.78 2.39
C GLY A 325 66.09 -12.19 3.75
N ASP A 326 64.79 -12.47 3.83
CA ASP A 326 64.10 -12.82 5.08
C ASP A 326 63.97 -14.35 5.21
N SER A 327 64.31 -14.89 6.39
CA SER A 327 64.14 -16.32 6.69
C SER A 327 63.17 -16.55 7.85
N PRO A 328 61.85 -16.45 7.60
CA PRO A 328 60.85 -16.64 8.65
C PRO A 328 60.73 -18.11 9.08
N GLU A 329 60.44 -18.33 10.36
CA GLU A 329 60.09 -19.65 10.89
C GLU A 329 58.62 -19.95 10.60
N ILE A 330 58.33 -21.17 10.13
CA ILE A 330 56.97 -21.56 9.72
C ILE A 330 56.37 -22.44 10.80
N ILE A 331 55.42 -21.89 11.55
CA ILE A 331 54.72 -22.59 12.64
C ILE A 331 53.32 -22.94 12.14
N LYS A 332 52.94 -24.20 12.24
CA LYS A 332 51.57 -24.65 11.97
C LYS A 332 50.84 -24.82 13.29
N ASP A 333 49.70 -24.16 13.41
CA ASP A 333 48.80 -24.37 14.53
C ASP A 333 47.81 -25.49 14.17
N ASP A 334 47.97 -26.64 14.83
CA ASP A 334 47.13 -27.83 14.61
C ASP A 334 45.67 -27.63 15.10
N ILE A 335 45.39 -26.60 15.91
CA ILE A 335 44.06 -26.30 16.43
C ILE A 335 43.29 -25.39 15.47
N THR A 336 43.97 -24.41 14.87
CA THR A 336 43.33 -23.42 13.99
C THR A 336 43.53 -23.69 12.51
N GLU A 337 44.34 -24.70 12.15
CA GLU A 337 44.77 -25.01 10.77
C GLU A 337 45.44 -23.82 10.05
N VAL A 338 45.87 -22.80 10.82
CA VAL A 338 46.56 -21.61 10.30
C VAL A 338 48.06 -21.88 10.26
N THR A 339 48.71 -21.47 9.16
CA THR A 339 50.16 -21.45 9.05
C THR A 339 50.68 -20.05 9.28
N LEU A 340 51.45 -19.87 10.35
CA LEU A 340 52.07 -18.61 10.76
C LEU A 340 53.51 -18.53 10.22
N PHE A 341 53.89 -17.34 9.75
CA PHE A 341 55.27 -17.02 9.38
C PHE A 341 55.80 -16.04 10.42
N ASP A 342 56.72 -16.50 11.26
CA ASP A 342 57.34 -15.70 12.31
C ASP A 342 58.62 -15.04 11.80
N TYR A 343 58.69 -13.71 11.94
CA TYR A 343 59.81 -12.86 11.50
C TYR A 343 60.62 -12.30 12.68
N SER A 344 60.33 -12.75 13.91
CA SER A 344 60.87 -12.17 15.15
C SER A 344 62.41 -12.19 15.23
N ASP A 345 63.05 -13.22 14.67
CA ASP A 345 64.51 -13.37 14.72
C ASP A 345 65.27 -12.51 13.68
N ILE A 346 64.57 -11.91 12.72
CA ILE A 346 65.19 -11.23 11.57
C ILE A 346 65.52 -9.76 11.90
N VAL A 347 64.87 -9.19 12.93
CA VAL A 347 65.10 -7.80 13.38
C VAL A 347 66.19 -7.70 14.46
N GLY A 348 66.64 -8.84 15.01
CA GLY A 348 67.55 -8.89 16.16
C GLY A 348 69.05 -8.71 15.87
N GLU A 349 69.48 -8.76 14.61
CA GLU A 349 70.92 -8.83 14.26
C GLU A 349 71.54 -7.49 13.81
N ASN A 350 70.80 -6.38 13.83
CA ASN A 350 71.33 -5.03 13.50
C ASN A 350 71.62 -4.17 14.74
N GLY A 351 72.02 -4.80 15.85
CA GLY A 351 72.15 -4.14 17.16
C GLY A 351 73.50 -4.25 17.87
N GLU A 352 74.52 -4.89 17.29
CA GLU A 352 75.86 -4.96 17.90
C GLU A 352 76.95 -4.89 16.82
N GLU A 353 77.27 -3.69 16.34
CA GLU A 353 78.59 -3.28 15.84
C GLU A 353 78.60 -1.77 15.53
N GLU A 354 78.87 -0.95 16.55
CA GLU A 354 79.79 0.22 16.60
C GLU A 354 79.55 1.10 17.84
#